data_AF-A0A091S916-F1
#
_entry.id   AF-A0A091S916-F1
#
_cell.length_a   1.000
_cell.length_b   1.000
_cell.length_c   1.000
_cell.angle_alpha   90.00
_cell.angle_beta   90.00
_cell.angle_gamma   90.00
#
_symmetry.space_group_name_H-M   'P 1'
#
loop_
_entity.id
_entity.type
_entity.pdbx_description
1 polymer ?
#
loop_
_entity_poly.entity_id
_entity_poly.type
_entity_poly.pdbx_seq_one_letter_code
_entity_poly.pdbx_strand_id
1 'polypeptide(L)'
;RECSGLILLSGCHRVIEELQWFFTSALQRGQYPATYCFVPMGVPAEPEGKIHTGLCWQQQGGLKAVVVPQRVPVPGCGSLARKEVKNTLTWYQVLGATGGCALLQLQPKTSFPEQVPVHPMMLLWPALGYHQHSSWACKVLGLPFFLLTEPAPTHTQV
;
A
#
# COMPACT_ATOMS: atom_id res chain seq x y z
N ARG A 1 -8.50 6.51 9.15
CA ARG A 1 -9.22 7.51 8.31
C ARG A 1 -8.23 8.61 7.96
N GLU A 2 -7.24 8.31 7.12
CA GLU A 2 -6.12 9.24 6.84
C GLU A 2 -6.07 9.68 5.36
N CYS A 3 -6.95 9.15 4.50
CA CYS A 3 -7.11 9.60 3.11
C CYS A 3 -8.24 10.62 2.98
N SER A 4 -7.98 11.72 2.25
CA SER A 4 -9.00 12.62 1.69
C SER A 4 -9.27 12.25 0.23
N GLY A 5 -10.45 12.57 -0.31
CA GLY A 5 -10.71 12.36 -1.73
C GLY A 5 -12.18 12.37 -2.14
N LEU A 6 -12.40 12.03 -3.41
CA LEU A 6 -13.71 11.90 -4.02
C LEU A 6 -14.34 10.54 -3.67
N ILE A 7 -15.59 10.57 -3.23
CA ILE A 7 -16.37 9.37 -2.91
C ILE A 7 -17.69 9.46 -3.67
N LEU A 8 -18.04 8.40 -4.39
CA LEU A 8 -19.34 8.26 -5.04
C LEU A 8 -20.29 7.54 -4.07
N LEU A 9 -21.42 8.18 -3.79
CA LEU A 9 -22.46 7.66 -2.91
C LEU A 9 -23.81 7.72 -3.63
N SER A 10 -24.65 6.72 -3.40
CA SER A 10 -26.02 6.69 -3.92
C SER A 10 -26.95 6.11 -2.86
N GLY A 11 -28.16 6.65 -2.76
CA GLY A 11 -29.24 6.06 -1.95
C GLY A 11 -30.01 4.95 -2.67
N CYS A 12 -29.77 4.75 -3.97
CA CYS A 12 -30.46 3.75 -4.77
C CYS A 12 -29.59 2.49 -4.94
N HIS A 13 -30.10 1.35 -4.49
CA HIS A 13 -29.38 0.07 -4.55
C HIS A 13 -28.93 -0.30 -5.97
N ARG A 14 -29.81 -0.14 -6.97
CA ARG A 14 -29.49 -0.42 -8.38
C ARG A 14 -28.30 0.39 -8.89
N VAL A 15 -28.24 1.68 -8.54
CA VAL A 15 -27.11 2.55 -8.94
C VAL A 15 -25.82 2.11 -8.23
N ILE A 16 -25.90 1.65 -6.98
CA ILE A 16 -24.73 1.11 -6.27
C ILE A 16 -24.19 -0.13 -7.00
N GLU A 17 -25.07 -1.05 -7.42
CA GLU A 17 -24.69 -2.25 -8.18
C GLU A 17 -24.06 -1.88 -9.53
N GLU A 18 -24.66 -0.94 -10.26
CA GLU A 18 -24.13 -0.45 -11.55
C GLU A 18 -22.72 0.17 -11.38
N LEU A 19 -22.50 0.97 -10.33
CA LEU A 19 -21.19 1.55 -10.01
C LEU A 19 -20.16 0.46 -9.66
N GLN A 20 -20.52 -0.49 -8.79
CA GLN A 20 -19.64 -1.60 -8.42
C GLN A 20 -19.26 -2.45 -9.64
N TRP A 21 -20.24 -2.75 -10.50
CA TRP A 21 -20.01 -3.45 -11.75
C TRP A 21 -19.09 -2.67 -12.67
N PHE A 22 -19.31 -1.36 -12.85
CA PHE A 22 -18.46 -0.50 -13.67
C PHE A 22 -16.98 -0.56 -13.25
N PHE A 23 -16.68 -0.36 -11.96
CA PHE A 23 -15.29 -0.38 -11.47
C PHE A 23 -14.66 -1.77 -11.57
N THR A 24 -15.44 -2.82 -11.28
CA THR A 24 -14.95 -4.21 -11.37
C THR A 24 -14.66 -4.60 -12.83
N SER A 25 -15.57 -4.28 -13.76
CA SER A 25 -15.38 -4.54 -15.18
C SER A 25 -14.30 -3.67 -15.81
N ALA A 26 -14.16 -2.40 -15.37
CA ALA A 26 -13.06 -1.55 -15.80
C ALA A 26 -11.71 -2.20 -15.45
N LEU A 27 -11.56 -2.68 -14.20
CA LEU A 27 -10.34 -3.35 -13.75
C LEU A 27 -10.01 -4.59 -14.58
N GLN A 28 -11.01 -5.42 -14.89
CA GLN A 28 -10.86 -6.61 -15.73
C GLN A 28 -10.44 -6.28 -17.17
N ARG A 29 -10.88 -5.13 -17.69
CA ARG A 29 -10.48 -4.61 -19.01
C ARG A 29 -9.15 -3.85 -18.99
N GLY A 30 -8.45 -3.79 -17.86
CA GLY A 30 -7.22 -3.00 -17.73
C GLY A 30 -7.45 -1.49 -17.79
N GLN A 31 -8.65 -1.03 -17.40
CA GLN A 31 -9.00 0.37 -17.24
C GLN A 31 -8.96 0.74 -15.76
N TYR A 32 -8.34 1.89 -15.45
CA TYR A 32 -8.02 2.26 -14.08
C TYR A 32 -8.48 3.69 -13.80
N PRO A 33 -9.80 3.87 -13.59
CA PRO A 33 -10.41 5.20 -13.52
C PRO A 33 -10.03 5.99 -12.26
N ALA A 34 -9.54 5.33 -11.21
CA ALA A 34 -9.15 5.99 -9.98
C ALA A 34 -7.69 6.45 -10.02
N THR A 35 -7.47 7.74 -9.74
CA THR A 35 -6.16 8.35 -9.55
C THR A 35 -6.09 9.05 -8.20
N TYR A 36 -4.95 8.96 -7.53
CA TYR A 36 -4.71 9.55 -6.23
C TYR A 36 -3.49 10.46 -6.28
N CYS A 37 -3.48 11.51 -5.46
CA CYS A 37 -2.30 12.34 -5.26
C CYS A 37 -1.64 11.99 -3.93
N PHE A 38 -0.31 11.97 -3.90
CA PHE A 38 0.47 11.66 -2.71
C PHE A 38 1.71 12.53 -2.62
N VAL A 39 1.98 13.08 -1.44
CA VAL A 39 3.15 13.92 -1.17
C VAL A 39 4.10 13.18 -0.23
N PRO A 40 5.05 12.40 -0.77
CA PRO A 40 6.11 11.78 0.01
C PRO A 40 7.16 12.81 0.43
N MET A 41 7.80 12.52 1.55
CA MET A 41 9.14 13.05 1.80
C MET A 41 10.12 12.29 0.89
N GLY A 42 11.03 12.99 0.22
CA GLY A 42 11.91 12.43 -0.81
C GLY A 42 11.34 12.45 -2.22
N VAL A 43 12.24 12.43 -3.20
CA VAL A 43 11.92 12.41 -4.64
C VAL A 43 12.31 11.05 -5.20
N PRO A 44 11.42 10.35 -5.93
CA PRO A 44 11.79 9.13 -6.65
C PRO A 44 13.00 9.35 -7.56
N ALA A 45 13.82 8.32 -7.72
CA ALA A 45 14.92 8.36 -8.69
C ALA A 45 14.40 8.44 -10.14
N GLU A 46 13.30 7.73 -10.41
CA GLU A 46 12.66 7.71 -11.73
C GLU A 46 11.41 8.60 -11.74
N PRO A 47 11.18 9.38 -12.82
CA PRO A 47 9.99 10.24 -12.92
C PRO A 47 8.68 9.45 -13.02
N GLU A 48 8.75 8.20 -13.47
CA GLU A 48 7.61 7.28 -13.60
C GLU A 48 8.02 5.86 -13.24
N GLY A 49 7.09 5.07 -12.73
CA GLY A 49 7.38 3.67 -12.46
C GLY A 49 6.21 2.87 -11.92
N LYS A 50 6.55 1.66 -11.46
CA LYS A 50 5.59 0.66 -10.98
C LYS A 50 6.00 0.16 -9.61
N ILE A 51 5.03 0.09 -8.70
CA ILE A 51 5.18 -0.49 -7.37
C ILE A 51 4.48 -1.83 -7.41
N HIS A 52 5.26 -2.90 -7.38
CA HIS A 52 4.74 -4.27 -7.39
C HIS A 52 5.15 -4.98 -6.10
N THR A 53 4.18 -5.37 -5.28
CA THR A 53 4.43 -6.09 -4.03
C THR A 53 3.26 -6.99 -3.65
N GLY A 54 3.56 -8.07 -2.93
CA GLY A 54 2.53 -8.88 -2.28
C GLY A 54 2.08 -8.19 -1.00
N LEU A 55 0.78 -7.93 -0.89
CA LEU A 55 0.17 -7.41 0.34
C LEU A 55 -0.67 -8.50 1.01
N CYS A 56 -0.57 -8.59 2.33
CA CYS A 56 -1.44 -9.41 3.15
C CYS A 56 -1.86 -8.66 4.41
N TRP A 57 -2.93 -9.12 5.02
CA TRP A 57 -3.32 -8.69 6.37
C TRP A 57 -2.52 -9.49 7.39
N GLN A 58 -1.86 -8.81 8.32
CA GLN A 58 -1.20 -9.46 9.45
C GLN A 58 -1.88 -9.05 10.76
N GLN A 59 -2.23 -10.05 11.57
CA GLN A 59 -2.72 -9.83 12.92
C GLN A 59 -1.52 -9.61 13.85
N GLN A 60 -1.43 -8.42 14.45
CA GLN A 60 -0.37 -8.09 15.39
C GLN A 60 -0.91 -8.26 16.82
N GLY A 61 -0.56 -9.36 17.49
CA GLY A 61 -0.71 -9.54 18.95
C GLY A 61 -1.97 -8.95 19.61
N GLY A 62 -3.18 -9.24 19.11
CA GLY A 62 -4.45 -8.76 19.68
C GLY A 62 -4.90 -7.35 19.27
N LEU A 63 -4.12 -6.64 18.45
CA LEU A 63 -4.46 -5.36 17.82
C LEU A 63 -5.07 -5.56 16.42
N LYS A 64 -5.66 -4.48 15.87
CA LYS A 64 -6.26 -4.45 14.52
C LYS A 64 -5.30 -4.99 13.47
N ALA A 65 -5.82 -5.81 12.55
CA ALA A 65 -5.10 -6.27 11.38
C ALA A 65 -4.52 -5.09 10.59
N VAL A 66 -3.25 -5.17 10.19
CA VAL A 66 -2.58 -4.14 9.39
C VAL A 66 -2.09 -4.74 8.10
N VAL A 67 -2.16 -3.98 7.00
CA VAL A 67 -1.60 -4.40 5.71
C VAL A 67 -0.08 -4.26 5.73
N VAL A 68 0.62 -5.37 5.48
CA VAL A 68 2.09 -5.42 5.43
C VAL A 68 2.59 -5.83 4.04
N PRO A 69 3.68 -5.22 3.54
CA PRO A 69 4.36 -5.68 2.34
C PRO A 69 5.21 -6.92 2.65
N GLN A 70 5.06 -7.98 1.86
CA GLN A 70 5.88 -9.17 2.02
C GLN A 70 7.13 -9.09 1.12
N ARG A 71 8.31 -8.91 1.71
CA ARG A 71 9.59 -9.06 1.01
C ARG A 71 10.24 -10.39 1.38
N VAL A 72 10.26 -11.31 0.41
CA VAL A 72 11.00 -12.59 0.38
C VAL A 72 10.58 -13.59 1.49
N PRO A 73 10.35 -14.87 1.17
CA PRO A 73 10.00 -15.84 2.21
C PRO A 73 11.18 -16.05 3.15
N VAL A 74 10.99 -15.77 4.44
CA VAL A 74 11.90 -16.18 5.51
C VAL A 74 11.82 -17.70 5.61
N PRO A 75 12.94 -18.45 5.48
CA PRO A 75 12.93 -19.88 5.72
C PRO A 75 12.78 -20.12 7.22
N GLY A 76 11.62 -20.64 7.65
CA GLY A 76 11.39 -21.02 9.05
C GLY A 76 10.03 -20.64 9.61
N CYS A 77 9.36 -19.63 9.05
CA CYS A 77 7.94 -19.42 9.32
C CYS A 77 7.12 -20.39 8.47
N GLY A 78 6.69 -21.49 9.08
CA GLY A 78 5.73 -22.41 8.49
C GLY A 78 4.57 -21.64 7.87
N SER A 79 4.39 -21.85 6.57
CA SER A 79 3.24 -21.46 5.76
C SER A 79 2.05 -20.81 6.49
N LEU A 80 2.10 -19.50 6.73
CA LEU A 80 0.87 -18.72 6.62
C LEU A 80 0.66 -18.57 5.12
N ALA A 81 -0.38 -19.27 4.66
CA ALA A 81 -0.47 -19.83 3.33
C ALA A 81 -0.27 -18.78 2.23
N ARG A 82 0.37 -19.21 1.13
CA ARG A 82 0.35 -18.53 -0.19
C ARG A 82 -1.05 -18.03 -0.63
N LYS A 83 -2.14 -18.46 0.04
CA LYS A 83 -3.52 -18.04 -0.20
C LYS A 83 -3.88 -16.63 0.29
N GLU A 84 -3.17 -16.06 1.27
CA GLU A 84 -3.56 -14.77 1.87
C GLU A 84 -2.82 -13.55 1.30
N VAL A 85 -1.78 -13.80 0.52
CA VAL A 85 -0.94 -12.78 -0.10
C VAL A 85 -1.48 -12.46 -1.48
N LYS A 86 -1.91 -11.21 -1.68
CA LYS A 86 -2.39 -10.74 -2.97
C LYS A 86 -1.31 -9.92 -3.64
N ASN A 87 -0.98 -10.27 -4.88
CA ASN A 87 -0.10 -9.44 -5.71
C ASN A 87 -0.82 -8.14 -6.05
N THR A 88 -0.15 -7.03 -5.80
CA THR A 88 -0.71 -5.70 -6.01
C THR A 88 0.23 -4.86 -6.86
N LEU A 89 -0.36 -3.97 -7.66
CA LEU A 89 0.36 -3.11 -8.58
C LEU A 89 -0.21 -1.70 -8.53
N THR A 90 0.65 -0.71 -8.34
CA THR A 90 0.33 0.72 -8.49
C THR A 90 1.30 1.36 -9.46
N TRP A 91 0.78 2.11 -10.43
CA TRP A 91 1.62 2.98 -11.26
C TRP A 91 1.77 4.33 -10.60
N TYR A 92 2.95 4.93 -10.72
CA TYR A 92 3.20 6.28 -10.24
C TYR A 92 3.83 7.15 -11.32
N GLN A 93 3.58 8.44 -11.21
CA GLN A 93 4.18 9.50 -12.01
C GLN A 93 4.47 10.70 -11.11
N VAL A 94 5.66 11.28 -11.22
CA VAL A 94 6.05 12.50 -10.53
C VAL A 94 5.48 13.69 -11.30
N LEU A 95 4.58 14.45 -10.68
CA LEU A 95 4.00 15.67 -11.24
C LEU A 95 4.86 16.91 -10.97
N GLY A 96 5.66 16.88 -9.92
CA GLY A 96 6.58 17.96 -9.55
C GLY A 96 7.38 17.63 -8.31
N ALA A 97 8.49 18.31 -8.11
CA ALA A 97 9.34 18.15 -6.92
C ALA A 97 9.88 19.50 -6.46
N THR A 98 9.85 19.74 -5.15
CA THR A 98 10.40 20.95 -4.52
C THR A 98 10.70 20.69 -3.05
N GLY A 99 11.74 21.33 -2.51
CA GLY A 99 12.07 21.26 -1.07
C GLY A 99 12.33 19.84 -0.55
N GLY A 100 12.80 18.92 -1.39
CA GLY A 100 13.02 17.52 -1.01
C GLY A 100 11.75 16.67 -0.91
N CYS A 101 10.59 17.19 -1.33
CA CYS A 101 9.34 16.46 -1.49
C CYS A 101 8.99 16.32 -2.97
N ALA A 102 8.19 15.31 -3.29
CA ALA A 102 7.59 15.17 -4.61
C ALA A 102 6.06 15.23 -4.51
N LEU A 103 5.39 15.57 -5.61
CA LEU A 103 3.97 15.33 -5.82
C LEU A 103 3.84 14.14 -6.77
N LEU A 104 3.25 13.05 -6.29
CA LEU A 104 3.03 11.84 -7.08
C LEU A 104 1.56 11.73 -7.46
N GLN A 105 1.31 11.38 -8.72
CA GLN A 105 0.07 10.77 -9.15
C GLN A 105 0.20 9.25 -9.04
N LEU A 106 -0.76 8.61 -8.40
CA LEU A 106 -0.83 7.16 -8.20
C LEU A 106 -2.07 6.62 -8.90
N GLN A 107 -1.90 5.53 -9.63
CA GLN A 107 -2.98 4.82 -10.29
C GLN A 107 -2.94 3.34 -9.87
N PRO A 108 -3.76 2.91 -8.90
CA PRO A 108 -3.83 1.52 -8.49
C PRO A 108 -4.36 0.66 -9.64
N LYS A 109 -3.63 -0.40 -9.95
CA LYS A 109 -3.95 -1.39 -10.98
C LYS A 109 -4.58 -2.66 -10.40
N THR A 110 -4.80 -2.67 -9.09
CA THR A 110 -5.38 -3.76 -8.30
C THR A 110 -6.26 -3.16 -7.21
N SER A 111 -7.28 -3.91 -6.77
CA SER A 111 -8.27 -3.45 -5.78
C SER A 111 -7.99 -4.01 -4.39
N PHE A 112 -6.78 -3.79 -3.85
CA PHE A 112 -6.43 -4.22 -2.51
C PHE A 112 -6.66 -3.10 -1.47
N PRO A 113 -7.32 -3.37 -0.34
CA PRO A 113 -7.49 -2.38 0.72
C PRO A 113 -6.15 -1.82 1.21
N GLU A 114 -6.09 -0.53 1.51
CA GLU A 114 -4.86 0.14 2.00
C GLU A 114 -3.65 0.07 1.05
N GLN A 115 -3.83 -0.37 -0.20
CA GLN A 115 -2.76 -0.39 -1.20
C GLN A 115 -2.19 1.00 -1.48
N VAL A 116 -3.07 1.99 -1.67
CA VAL A 116 -2.69 3.37 -2.01
C VAL A 116 -1.81 4.03 -0.94
N PRO A 117 -2.09 3.89 0.38
CA PRO A 117 -1.17 4.40 1.40
C PRO A 117 0.09 3.55 1.58
N VAL A 118 0.03 2.22 1.44
CA VAL A 118 1.19 1.34 1.70
C VAL A 118 2.23 1.39 0.57
N HIS A 119 1.80 1.39 -0.69
CA HIS A 119 2.71 1.33 -1.84
C HIS A 119 3.72 2.48 -1.92
N PRO A 120 3.32 3.75 -1.85
CA PRO A 120 4.24 4.88 -1.95
C PRO A 120 5.24 4.91 -0.80
N MET A 121 4.82 4.49 0.39
CA MET A 121 5.72 4.37 1.54
C MET A 121 6.84 3.37 1.27
N MET A 122 6.65 2.39 0.40
CA MET A 122 7.73 1.46 0.02
C MET A 122 8.80 2.07 -0.88
N LEU A 123 8.45 3.10 -1.65
CA LEU A 123 9.38 3.78 -2.56
C LEU A 123 10.14 4.90 -1.86
N LEU A 124 9.50 5.60 -0.93
CA LEU A 124 9.94 6.90 -0.41
C LEU A 124 9.67 7.00 1.09
N TRP A 125 10.14 8.08 1.73
CA TRP A 125 9.88 8.31 3.15
C TRP A 125 8.36 8.38 3.42
N PRO A 126 7.92 7.96 4.63
CA PRO A 126 6.50 8.04 5.00
C PRO A 126 5.98 9.46 4.76
N ALA A 127 4.75 9.54 4.22
CA ALA A 127 4.11 10.82 3.95
C ALA A 127 4.05 11.68 5.21
N LEU A 128 4.18 12.99 5.02
CA LEU A 128 3.85 13.98 6.03
C LEU A 128 2.43 13.72 6.56
N GLY A 129 2.31 13.35 7.84
CA GLY A 129 1.04 13.16 8.53
C GLY A 129 0.43 11.74 8.53
N TYR A 130 1.10 10.73 7.98
CA TYR A 130 0.63 9.33 8.03
C TYR A 130 1.27 8.56 9.18
N HIS A 131 0.54 8.39 10.29
CA HIS A 131 1.11 7.91 11.55
C HIS A 131 1.04 6.38 11.71
N GLN A 132 0.10 5.71 11.02
CA GLN A 132 -0.14 4.27 11.21
C GLN A 132 1.00 3.38 10.68
N HIS A 133 1.76 3.83 9.69
CA HIS A 133 2.86 3.07 9.07
C HIS A 133 4.22 3.78 9.17
N SER A 134 4.29 4.97 9.80
CA SER A 134 5.54 5.73 9.93
C SER A 134 6.57 5.02 10.79
N SER A 135 6.15 4.20 11.75
CA SER A 135 7.02 3.40 12.62
C SER A 135 7.78 2.31 11.87
N TRP A 136 7.34 1.95 10.65
CA TRP A 136 7.98 0.91 9.86
C TRP A 136 9.14 1.44 9.02
N ALA A 137 9.24 2.75 8.78
CA ALA A 137 10.29 3.33 7.96
C ALA A 137 11.50 3.75 8.81
N CYS A 138 12.60 2.99 8.73
CA CYS A 138 13.88 3.34 9.34
C CYS A 138 14.96 3.60 8.25
N LYS A 139 16.03 4.32 8.61
CA LYS A 139 17.23 4.49 7.79
C LYS A 139 18.28 3.45 8.19
N VAL A 140 18.70 2.62 7.24
CA VAL A 140 19.99 1.89 7.33
C VAL A 140 20.85 2.36 6.16
N LEU A 141 21.95 3.04 6.45
CA LEU A 141 22.91 3.57 5.46
C LEU A 141 22.28 4.50 4.39
N GLY A 142 21.25 5.26 4.76
CA GLY A 142 20.58 6.21 3.84
C GLY A 142 19.51 5.60 2.93
N LEU A 143 19.35 4.27 2.96
CA LEU A 143 18.29 3.56 2.24
C LEU A 143 17.05 3.39 3.16
N PRO A 144 15.82 3.51 2.61
CA PRO A 144 14.61 3.20 3.35
C PRO A 144 14.56 1.70 3.66
N PHE A 145 14.54 1.38 4.95
CA PHE A 145 14.47 0.03 5.48
C PHE A 145 13.13 -0.16 6.21
N PHE A 146 12.37 -1.20 5.85
CA PHE A 146 11.12 -1.52 6.54
C PHE A 146 11.39 -2.45 7.71
N LEU A 147 11.19 -1.95 8.93
CA LEU A 147 11.11 -2.80 10.12
C LEU A 147 9.74 -3.48 10.12
N LEU A 148 9.61 -4.57 9.37
CA LEU A 148 8.54 -5.54 9.62
C LEU A 148 8.77 -6.04 11.05
N THR A 149 7.82 -5.77 11.95
CA THR A 149 7.86 -6.32 13.30
C THR A 149 7.72 -7.83 13.16
N GLU A 150 8.85 -8.54 13.23
CA GLU A 150 8.87 -9.97 13.50
C GLU A 150 8.02 -10.21 14.77
N PRO A 151 6.99 -11.05 14.74
CA PRO A 151 6.43 -11.55 15.97
C PRO A 151 7.57 -12.29 16.67
N ALA A 152 7.98 -11.79 17.84
CA ALA A 152 8.98 -12.47 18.65
C ALA A 152 8.59 -13.96 18.75
N PRO A 153 9.51 -14.89 18.45
CA PRO A 153 9.18 -16.30 18.57
C PRO A 153 8.74 -16.52 20.02
N THR A 154 7.49 -16.96 20.20
CA THR A 154 7.04 -17.50 21.49
C THR A 154 7.96 -18.67 21.79
N HIS A 155 8.99 -18.40 22.58
CA HIS A 155 9.89 -19.41 23.09
C HIS A 155 9.04 -20.25 24.05
N THR A 156 8.50 -21.36 23.56
CA THR A 156 7.93 -22.39 24.42
C THR A 156 9.09 -22.93 25.24
N GLN A 157 9.22 -22.48 26.49
CA GLN A 157 10.07 -23.14 27.46
C GLN A 157 9.40 -24.48 27.77
N VAL A 158 10.13 -25.56 27.47
CA VAL A 158 9.84 -26.94 27.89
C VAL A 158 10.31 -27.09 29.33
#